data_AF-A0A4V1ZW80-F1
#
_entry.id   AF-A0A4V1ZW80-F1
#
_cell.length_a   1.000
_cell.length_b   1.000
_cell.length_c   1.000
_cell.angle_alpha   90.00
_cell.angle_beta   90.00
_cell.angle_gamma   90.00
#
_symmetry.space_group_name_H-M   'P 1'
#
loop_
_entity.id
_entity.type
_entity.pdbx_description
1 polymer ?
#
loop_
_entity_poly.entity_id
_entity_poly.type
_entity_poly.pdbx_seq_one_letter_code
_entity_poly.pdbx_strand_id
1 'polypeptide(L)'
;ATPWKQQVALIIGVIFGSLIVPPVLNVLNETLGFVGAPGAGPNALAAPQAGLISSLAQGVLGGNLNWTMLSYGALAGVGFIMIDGLLGRAGKLRLPALAIGIGIYLPMAVILPVVIGAVGGWFYDRWAAKRPNANFAHRMGVLTATGMIVGESLFGVLYAGIVAGSGSDAPLAVVGDGYAPYAPWVGLLLFAGLVWLSYQRTRRMVVETR
;
A
#
# COMPACT_ATOMS: atom_id res chain seq x y z
N ALA A 1 -30.32 8.52 -15.96
CA ALA A 1 -29.25 9.51 -15.70
C ALA A 1 -28.06 9.17 -16.58
N THR A 2 -27.71 10.02 -17.55
CA THR A 2 -26.57 9.79 -18.46
C THR A 2 -25.24 10.07 -17.73
N PRO A 3 -24.22 9.19 -17.81
CA PRO A 3 -23.01 9.25 -16.99
C PRO A 3 -21.96 10.26 -17.50
N TRP A 4 -22.37 11.31 -18.20
CA TRP A 4 -21.44 12.23 -18.90
C TRP A 4 -20.49 12.95 -17.93
N LYS A 5 -20.97 13.33 -16.73
CA LYS A 5 -20.13 13.96 -15.69
C LYS A 5 -19.02 13.04 -15.19
N GLN A 6 -19.27 11.73 -15.13
CA GLN A 6 -18.28 10.74 -14.71
C GLN A 6 -17.22 10.53 -15.79
N GLN A 7 -17.63 10.52 -17.06
CA GLN A 7 -16.69 10.44 -18.19
C GLN A 7 -15.79 11.67 -18.27
N VAL A 8 -16.36 12.88 -18.11
CA VAL A 8 -15.58 14.13 -18.06
C VAL A 8 -14.60 14.12 -16.88
N ALA A 9 -15.04 13.72 -15.69
CA ALA A 9 -14.16 13.59 -14.54
C ALA A 9 -13.02 12.59 -14.78
N LEU A 10 -13.29 11.49 -15.48
CA LEU A 10 -12.27 10.49 -15.82
C LEU A 10 -11.27 11.02 -16.85
N ILE A 11 -11.73 11.76 -17.86
CA ILE A 11 -10.85 12.42 -18.85
C ILE A 11 -9.91 13.40 -18.15
N ILE A 12 -10.45 14.28 -17.30
CA ILE A 12 -9.65 15.24 -16.53
C ILE A 12 -8.65 14.50 -15.64
N GLY A 13 -9.09 13.44 -14.95
CA GLY A 13 -8.24 12.62 -14.10
C GLY A 13 -7.09 11.94 -14.85
N VAL A 14 -7.35 11.42 -16.06
CA VAL A 14 -6.32 10.81 -16.91
C VAL A 14 -5.33 11.86 -17.42
N ILE A 15 -5.81 13.01 -17.88
CA ILE A 15 -4.92 14.10 -18.35
C ILE A 15 -4.01 14.55 -17.21
N PHE A 16 -4.58 14.88 -16.05
CA PHE A 16 -3.84 15.34 -14.89
C PHE A 16 -2.86 14.26 -14.38
N GLY A 17 -3.32 13.01 -14.29
CA GLY A 17 -2.48 11.87 -13.92
C GLY A 17 -1.31 11.68 -14.88
N SER A 18 -1.55 11.73 -16.20
CA SER A 18 -0.49 11.59 -17.20
C SER A 18 0.52 12.74 -17.19
N LEU A 19 0.10 13.94 -16.75
CA LEU A 19 0.99 15.09 -16.64
C LEU A 19 1.85 15.05 -15.36
N ILE A 20 1.31 14.53 -14.25
CA ILE A 20 1.96 14.61 -12.93
C ILE A 20 2.70 13.33 -12.55
N VAL A 21 2.18 12.17 -12.93
CA VAL A 21 2.78 10.89 -12.57
C VAL A 21 4.21 10.77 -13.13
N PRO A 22 4.51 11.06 -14.41
CA PRO A 22 5.88 10.92 -14.91
C PRO A 22 6.91 11.84 -14.23
N PRO A 23 6.67 13.15 -14.02
CA PRO A 23 7.60 13.99 -13.26
C PRO A 23 7.82 13.51 -11.82
N VAL A 24 6.75 13.11 -11.11
CA VAL A 24 6.88 12.57 -9.75
C VAL A 24 7.69 11.28 -9.75
N LEU A 25 7.42 10.36 -10.68
CA LEU A 25 8.19 9.13 -10.82
C LEU A 25 9.66 9.42 -11.14
N ASN A 26 9.96 10.47 -11.92
CA ASN A 26 11.34 10.86 -12.21
C ASN A 26 12.07 11.34 -10.95
N VAL A 27 11.43 12.22 -10.15
CA VAL A 27 11.98 12.66 -8.86
C VAL A 27 12.22 11.49 -7.92
N LEU A 28 11.25 10.56 -7.81
CA LEU A 28 11.40 9.37 -6.98
C LEU A 28 12.51 8.44 -7.48
N ASN A 29 12.66 8.29 -8.79
CA ASN A 29 13.73 7.48 -9.38
C ASN A 29 15.12 8.08 -9.13
N GLU A 30 15.25 9.41 -9.22
CA GLU A 30 16.52 10.12 -9.01
C GLU A 30 16.93 10.17 -7.52
N THR A 31 15.96 10.24 -6.60
CA THR A 31 16.23 10.42 -5.16
C THR A 31 16.27 9.12 -4.37
N LEU A 32 15.32 8.21 -4.62
CA LEU A 32 15.18 6.95 -3.88
C LEU A 32 15.57 5.76 -4.76
N GLY A 33 15.27 5.82 -6.06
CA GLY A 33 15.43 4.69 -6.98
C GLY A 33 14.37 3.61 -6.77
N PHE A 34 14.33 2.62 -7.67
CA PHE A 34 13.40 1.48 -7.60
C PHE A 34 14.16 0.16 -7.51
N VAL A 35 13.72 -0.73 -6.63
CA VAL A 35 14.34 -2.06 -6.47
C VAL A 35 14.36 -2.80 -7.81
N GLY A 36 15.55 -3.27 -8.23
CA GLY A 36 15.77 -3.96 -9.50
C GLY A 36 16.08 -3.05 -10.69
N ALA A 37 16.07 -1.72 -10.51
CA ALA A 37 16.58 -0.78 -11.51
C ALA A 37 18.12 -0.62 -11.40
N PRO A 38 18.82 -0.32 -12.51
CA PRO A 38 20.24 0.02 -12.47
C PRO A 38 20.49 1.23 -11.55
N GLY A 39 21.41 1.11 -10.59
CA GLY A 39 21.74 2.19 -9.65
C GLY A 39 20.84 2.26 -8.40
N ALA A 40 19.99 1.26 -8.14
CA ALA A 40 19.16 1.20 -6.94
C ALA A 40 20.01 1.15 -5.65
N GLY A 41 19.88 2.16 -4.80
CA GLY A 41 20.51 2.23 -3.49
C GLY A 41 19.79 1.40 -2.41
N PRO A 42 20.31 1.35 -1.18
CA PRO A 42 19.71 0.59 -0.08
C PRO A 42 18.30 1.07 0.34
N ASN A 43 17.93 2.32 -0.01
CA ASN A 43 16.64 2.93 0.29
C ASN A 43 15.66 2.89 -0.91
N ALA A 44 15.93 2.07 -1.92
CA ALA A 44 15.12 2.00 -3.12
C ALA A 44 13.68 1.58 -2.85
N LEU A 45 12.75 2.24 -3.54
CA LEU A 45 11.33 1.97 -3.45
C LEU A 45 11.03 0.57 -4.00
N ALA A 46 10.31 -0.21 -3.20
CA ALA A 46 9.81 -1.49 -3.66
C ALA A 46 8.64 -1.26 -4.64
N ALA A 47 8.88 -1.51 -5.92
CA ALA A 47 7.84 -1.54 -6.96
C ALA A 47 7.68 -2.97 -7.50
N PRO A 48 7.26 -3.93 -6.66
CA PRO A 48 7.29 -5.32 -7.06
C PRO A 48 6.35 -5.58 -8.26
N GLN A 49 5.31 -4.75 -8.50
CA GLN A 49 4.27 -5.06 -9.50
C GLN A 49 4.83 -4.73 -10.88
N ALA A 50 5.46 -3.56 -10.96
CA ALA A 50 6.24 -3.14 -12.10
C ALA A 50 7.40 -4.11 -12.35
N GLY A 51 8.09 -4.56 -11.29
CA GLY A 51 9.16 -5.55 -11.37
C GLY A 51 8.70 -6.86 -12.02
N LEU A 52 7.57 -7.43 -11.59
CA LEU A 52 7.01 -8.65 -12.20
C LEU A 52 6.68 -8.46 -13.68
N ILE A 53 5.95 -7.39 -14.03
CA ILE A 53 5.57 -7.12 -15.42
C ILE A 53 6.81 -6.93 -16.30
N SER A 54 7.80 -6.19 -15.80
CA SER A 54 9.08 -5.97 -16.50
C SER A 54 9.84 -7.29 -16.70
N SER A 55 9.98 -8.10 -15.65
CA SER A 55 10.66 -9.40 -15.73
C SER A 55 9.96 -10.38 -16.67
N LEU A 56 8.63 -10.39 -16.70
CA LEU A 56 7.84 -11.19 -17.63
C LEU A 56 8.03 -10.71 -19.07
N ALA A 57 7.96 -9.39 -19.29
CA ALA A 57 8.17 -8.80 -20.61
C ALA A 57 9.59 -9.10 -21.13
N GLN A 58 10.61 -8.91 -20.31
CA GLN A 58 12.00 -9.24 -20.64
C GLN A 58 12.18 -10.74 -20.89
N GLY A 59 11.56 -11.61 -20.08
CA GLY A 59 11.63 -13.05 -20.26
C GLY A 59 10.95 -13.53 -21.55
N VAL A 60 9.78 -12.98 -21.89
CA VAL A 60 9.03 -13.31 -23.12
C VAL A 60 9.76 -12.78 -24.36
N LEU A 61 10.13 -11.49 -24.37
CA LEU A 61 10.78 -10.85 -25.51
C LEU A 61 12.23 -11.32 -25.70
N GLY A 62 12.93 -11.63 -24.61
CA GLY A 62 14.31 -12.14 -24.63
C GLY A 62 14.42 -13.66 -24.77
N GLY A 63 13.30 -14.39 -24.84
CA GLY A 63 13.28 -15.84 -25.03
C GLY A 63 13.75 -16.69 -23.81
N ASN A 64 14.07 -16.06 -22.68
CA ASN A 64 14.63 -16.72 -21.49
C ASN A 64 13.58 -17.00 -20.40
N LEU A 65 12.28 -17.01 -20.74
CA LEU A 65 11.23 -17.24 -19.76
C LEU A 65 11.24 -18.69 -19.25
N ASN A 66 11.21 -18.86 -17.93
CA ASN A 66 11.06 -20.17 -17.31
C ASN A 66 9.59 -20.64 -17.39
N TRP A 67 9.22 -21.23 -18.52
CA TRP A 67 7.87 -21.75 -18.78
C TRP A 67 7.44 -22.83 -17.80
N THR A 68 8.37 -23.62 -17.27
CA THR A 68 8.10 -24.63 -16.24
C THR A 68 7.65 -23.98 -14.93
N MET A 69 8.32 -22.90 -14.51
CA MET A 69 7.93 -22.16 -13.31
C MET A 69 6.60 -21.42 -13.50
N LEU A 70 6.36 -20.89 -14.71
CA LEU A 70 5.08 -20.27 -15.06
C LEU A 70 3.92 -21.29 -15.01
N SER A 71 4.13 -22.51 -15.51
CA SER A 71 3.10 -23.56 -15.49
C SER A 71 2.81 -24.05 -14.07
N TYR A 72 3.82 -24.15 -13.19
CA TYR A 72 3.58 -24.40 -11.76
C TYR A 72 2.75 -23.28 -11.11
N GLY A 73 3.02 -22.02 -11.43
CA GLY A 73 2.22 -20.89 -10.97
C GLY A 73 0.76 -20.97 -11.45
N ALA A 74 0.54 -21.32 -12.72
CA ALA A 74 -0.80 -21.51 -13.27
C ALA A 74 -1.55 -22.66 -12.59
N LEU A 75 -0.90 -23.81 -12.39
CA LEU A 75 -1.48 -24.96 -11.70
C LEU A 75 -1.82 -24.63 -10.24
N ALA A 76 -0.92 -23.93 -9.53
CA ALA A 76 -1.19 -23.46 -8.18
C ALA A 76 -2.38 -22.50 -8.14
N GLY A 77 -2.47 -21.57 -9.09
CA GLY A 77 -3.59 -20.63 -9.24
C GLY A 77 -4.93 -21.34 -9.44
N VAL A 78 -4.98 -22.34 -10.34
CA VAL A 78 -6.16 -23.20 -10.52
C VAL A 78 -6.50 -23.93 -9.22
N GLY A 79 -5.50 -24.47 -8.53
CA GLY A 79 -5.65 -25.10 -7.21
C GLY A 79 -6.30 -24.18 -6.17
N PHE A 80 -5.80 -22.94 -6.04
CA PHE A 80 -6.35 -21.96 -5.11
C PHE A 80 -7.79 -21.57 -5.44
N ILE A 81 -8.14 -21.42 -6.72
CA ILE A 81 -9.51 -21.13 -7.15
C ILE A 81 -10.45 -22.29 -6.81
N MET A 82 -10.01 -23.53 -7.04
CA MET A 82 -10.79 -24.71 -6.67
C MET A 82 -11.01 -24.79 -5.16
N ILE A 83 -9.96 -24.56 -4.36
CA ILE A 83 -10.05 -24.54 -2.89
C ILE A 83 -11.03 -23.46 -2.43
N ASP A 84 -10.95 -22.24 -2.95
CA ASP A 84 -11.89 -21.17 -2.61
C ASP A 84 -13.35 -21.55 -2.94
N GLY A 85 -13.57 -22.12 -4.12
CA GLY A 85 -14.89 -22.57 -4.56
C GLY A 85 -15.47 -23.70 -3.68
N LEU A 86 -14.62 -24.64 -3.26
CA LEU A 86 -14.98 -25.74 -2.36
C LEU A 86 -15.27 -25.22 -0.94
N LEU A 87 -14.45 -24.31 -0.42
CA LEU A 87 -14.69 -23.68 0.89
C LEU A 87 -15.99 -22.88 0.91
N GLY A 88 -16.26 -22.12 -0.16
CA GLY A 88 -17.52 -21.40 -0.33
C GLY A 88 -18.73 -22.33 -0.38
N ARG A 89 -18.63 -23.47 -1.08
CA ARG A 89 -19.68 -24.51 -1.09
C ARG A 89 -19.87 -25.18 0.27
N ALA A 90 -18.80 -25.36 1.04
CA ALA A 90 -18.83 -25.97 2.37
C ALA A 90 -19.29 -25.00 3.47
N GLY A 91 -19.66 -23.76 3.15
CA GLY A 91 -20.04 -22.74 4.13
C GLY A 91 -18.89 -22.31 5.05
N LYS A 92 -17.64 -22.58 4.66
CA LYS A 92 -16.44 -22.20 5.41
C LYS A 92 -15.93 -20.84 4.97
N LEU A 93 -14.96 -20.31 5.73
CA LEU A 93 -14.28 -19.06 5.40
C LEU A 93 -13.60 -19.21 4.04
N ARG A 94 -13.91 -18.28 3.13
CA ARG A 94 -13.35 -18.25 1.78
C ARG A 94 -11.91 -17.77 1.80
N LEU A 95 -11.12 -18.26 0.86
CA LEU A 95 -9.72 -17.90 0.70
C LEU A 95 -9.53 -17.42 -0.75
N PRO A 96 -9.93 -16.17 -1.06
CA PRO A 96 -9.87 -15.66 -2.42
C PRO A 96 -8.47 -15.85 -3.00
N ALA A 97 -8.37 -16.50 -4.17
CA ALA A 97 -7.09 -16.78 -4.81
C ALA A 97 -6.25 -15.50 -5.03
N LEU A 98 -6.91 -14.36 -5.23
CA LEU A 98 -6.26 -13.05 -5.37
C LEU A 98 -5.55 -12.62 -4.07
N ALA A 99 -6.15 -12.86 -2.90
CA ALA A 99 -5.54 -12.56 -1.61
C ALA A 99 -4.30 -13.45 -1.35
N ILE A 100 -4.39 -14.74 -1.72
CA ILE A 100 -3.26 -15.67 -1.66
C ILE A 100 -2.13 -15.20 -2.59
N GLY A 101 -2.48 -14.83 -3.83
CA GLY A 101 -1.52 -14.33 -4.81
C GLY A 101 -0.78 -13.08 -4.32
N ILE A 102 -1.49 -12.11 -3.74
CA ILE A 102 -0.87 -10.92 -3.13
C ILE A 102 0.04 -11.31 -1.96
N GLY A 103 -0.37 -12.28 -1.13
CA GLY A 103 0.41 -12.73 0.02
C GLY A 103 1.73 -13.43 -0.34
N ILE A 104 1.73 -14.28 -1.37
CA ILE A 104 2.95 -14.95 -1.87
C ILE A 104 3.95 -13.93 -2.44
N TYR A 105 3.41 -12.82 -2.93
CA TYR A 105 4.11 -11.85 -3.72
C TYR A 105 4.72 -10.70 -2.91
N LEU A 106 4.12 -10.33 -1.78
CA LEU A 106 4.61 -9.23 -0.94
C LEU A 106 5.83 -9.65 -0.11
N PRO A 107 6.81 -8.75 0.11
CA PRO A 107 7.91 -9.02 1.02
C PRO A 107 7.42 -9.10 2.47
N MET A 108 8.10 -9.91 3.30
CA MET A 108 7.77 -10.08 4.72
C MET A 108 7.69 -8.76 5.50
N ALA A 109 8.51 -7.77 5.11
CA ALA A 109 8.51 -6.43 5.68
C ALA A 109 7.16 -5.69 5.49
N VAL A 110 6.38 -6.03 4.46
CA VAL A 110 5.05 -5.45 4.19
C VAL A 110 3.94 -6.35 4.74
N ILE A 111 4.10 -7.67 4.68
CA ILE A 111 3.09 -8.63 5.18
C ILE A 111 2.76 -8.39 6.65
N LEU A 112 3.78 -8.23 7.51
CA LEU A 112 3.56 -8.12 8.95
C LEU A 112 2.75 -6.85 9.33
N PRO A 113 3.11 -5.63 8.87
CA PRO A 113 2.27 -4.44 9.07
C PRO A 113 0.85 -4.59 8.53
N VAL A 114 0.67 -5.22 7.37
CA VAL A 114 -0.66 -5.47 6.78
C VAL A 114 -1.49 -6.39 7.69
N VAL A 115 -0.89 -7.46 8.23
CA VAL A 115 -1.57 -8.37 9.16
C VAL A 115 -1.95 -7.63 10.45
N ILE A 116 -1.05 -6.83 11.03
CA ILE A 116 -1.34 -6.02 12.21
C ILE A 116 -2.51 -5.06 11.93
N GLY A 117 -2.48 -4.37 10.80
CA GLY A 117 -3.55 -3.49 10.35
C GLY A 117 -4.88 -4.22 10.16
N ALA A 118 -4.87 -5.42 9.56
CA ALA A 118 -6.06 -6.24 9.37
C ALA A 118 -6.67 -6.72 10.70
N VAL A 119 -5.84 -7.14 11.65
CA VAL A 119 -6.28 -7.51 13.00
C VAL A 119 -6.87 -6.29 13.72
N GLY A 120 -6.22 -5.13 13.63
CA GLY A 120 -6.73 -3.87 14.18
C GLY A 120 -8.07 -3.46 13.56
N GLY A 121 -8.20 -3.58 12.24
CA GLY A 121 -9.44 -3.36 11.49
C GLY A 121 -10.56 -4.30 11.94
N TRP A 122 -10.25 -5.59 12.13
CA TRP A 122 -11.21 -6.56 12.65
C TRP A 122 -11.76 -6.18 14.03
N PHE A 123 -10.90 -5.71 14.94
CA PHE A 123 -11.34 -5.19 16.24
C PHE A 123 -12.20 -3.93 16.11
N TYR A 124 -11.84 -3.00 15.22
CA TYR A 124 -12.63 -1.81 14.94
C TYR A 124 -14.01 -2.16 14.39
N ASP A 125 -14.08 -3.10 13.45
CA ASP A 125 -15.30 -3.52 12.79
C ASP A 125 -16.27 -4.17 13.78
N ARG A 126 -15.76 -5.01 14.69
CA ARG A 126 -16.55 -5.61 15.76
C ARG A 126 -17.04 -4.59 16.78
N TRP A 127 -16.30 -3.51 16.99
CA TRP A 127 -16.73 -2.36 17.81
C TRP A 127 -17.77 -1.50 17.09
N ALA A 128 -17.60 -1.25 15.79
CA ALA A 128 -18.47 -0.44 14.93
C ALA A 128 -19.84 -1.09 14.75
N ALA A 129 -19.90 -2.42 14.61
CA ALA A 129 -21.14 -3.19 14.50
C ALA A 129 -22.08 -3.04 15.71
N LYS A 130 -21.54 -2.65 16.87
CA LYS A 130 -22.33 -2.43 18.11
C LYS A 130 -22.84 -0.99 18.24
N ARG A 131 -22.62 -0.13 17.25
CA ARG A 131 -22.99 1.29 17.30
C ARG A 131 -24.37 1.52 16.67
N PRO A 132 -25.13 2.54 17.12
CA PRO A 132 -26.44 2.88 16.55
C PRO A 132 -26.38 3.12 15.03
N ASN A 133 -25.28 3.71 14.55
CA ASN A 133 -25.02 3.92 13.12
C ASN A 133 -23.74 3.19 12.69
N ALA A 134 -23.83 1.87 12.52
CA ALA A 134 -22.71 1.01 12.13
C ALA A 134 -22.12 1.38 10.76
N ASN A 135 -22.97 1.77 9.79
CA ASN A 135 -22.53 2.17 8.46
C ASN A 135 -21.65 3.43 8.50
N PHE A 136 -22.03 4.43 9.30
CA PHE A 136 -21.21 5.62 9.50
C PHE A 136 -19.89 5.26 10.18
N ALA A 137 -19.92 4.42 11.22
CA ALA A 137 -18.73 3.98 11.92
C ALA A 137 -17.73 3.27 10.97
N HIS A 138 -18.18 2.34 10.12
CA HIS A 138 -17.30 1.73 9.12
C HIS A 138 -16.72 2.75 8.15
N ARG A 139 -17.54 3.66 7.61
CA ARG A 139 -17.07 4.70 6.68
C ARG A 139 -15.98 5.57 7.29
N MET A 140 -16.12 5.94 8.57
CA MET A 140 -15.11 6.72 9.29
C MET A 140 -13.82 5.93 9.50
N GLY A 141 -13.91 4.62 9.76
CA GLY A 141 -12.74 3.74 9.83
C GLY A 141 -11.99 3.68 8.51
N VAL A 142 -12.71 3.42 7.40
CA VAL A 142 -12.15 3.38 6.05
C VAL A 142 -11.51 4.72 5.70
N LEU A 143 -12.19 5.85 5.95
CA LEU A 143 -11.67 7.19 5.68
C LEU A 143 -10.39 7.50 6.46
N THR A 144 -10.30 7.03 7.70
CA THR A 144 -9.09 7.21 8.52
C THR A 144 -7.94 6.40 7.93
N ALA A 145 -8.17 5.13 7.60
CA ALA A 145 -7.15 4.27 7.02
C ALA A 145 -6.67 4.78 5.65
N THR A 146 -7.58 5.14 4.75
CA THR A 146 -7.22 5.70 3.45
C THR A 146 -6.55 7.05 3.56
N GLY A 147 -6.96 7.89 4.52
CA GLY A 147 -6.27 9.15 4.85
C GLY A 147 -4.82 8.93 5.30
N MET A 148 -4.55 7.90 6.11
CA MET A 148 -3.19 7.55 6.51
C MET A 148 -2.34 7.04 5.33
N ILE A 149 -2.92 6.22 4.45
CA ILE A 149 -2.24 5.72 3.24
C ILE A 149 -1.88 6.88 2.31
N VAL A 150 -2.86 7.72 1.97
CA VAL A 150 -2.64 8.87 1.07
C VAL A 150 -1.71 9.90 1.70
N GLY A 151 -1.83 10.13 3.01
CA GLY A 151 -0.97 11.05 3.75
C GLY A 151 0.50 10.64 3.74
N GLU A 152 0.78 9.34 3.92
CA GLU A 152 2.14 8.79 3.81
C GLU A 152 2.72 9.00 2.41
N SER A 153 1.95 8.68 1.37
CA SER A 153 2.43 8.83 -0.01
C SER A 153 2.65 10.30 -0.39
N LEU A 154 1.77 11.22 0.03
CA LEU A 154 1.93 12.65 -0.21
C LEU A 154 3.16 13.20 0.52
N PHE A 155 3.37 12.80 1.77
CA PHE A 155 4.56 13.18 2.53
C PHE A 155 5.84 12.60 1.89
N GLY A 156 5.81 11.37 1.40
CA GLY A 156 6.93 10.74 0.69
C GLY A 156 7.33 11.51 -0.57
N VAL A 157 6.36 11.93 -1.39
CA VAL A 157 6.62 12.76 -2.58
C VAL A 157 7.17 14.13 -2.19
N LEU A 158 6.60 14.78 -1.16
CA LEU A 158 7.11 16.05 -0.64
C LEU A 158 8.56 15.91 -0.14
N TYR A 159 8.85 14.87 0.64
CA TYR A 159 10.18 14.57 1.16
C TYR A 159 11.19 14.34 0.04
N ALA A 160 10.83 13.53 -0.97
CA ALA A 160 11.66 13.32 -2.14
C ALA A 160 11.97 14.64 -2.88
N GLY A 161 10.98 15.52 -3.02
CA GLY A 161 11.19 16.87 -3.58
C GLY A 161 12.18 17.71 -2.77
N ILE A 162 12.15 17.63 -1.43
CA ILE A 162 13.10 18.32 -0.56
C ILE A 162 14.52 17.74 -0.71
N VAL A 163 14.65 16.41 -0.76
CA VAL A 163 15.94 15.72 -1.00
C VAL A 163 16.52 16.16 -2.35
N ALA A 164 15.72 16.12 -3.42
CA ALA A 164 16.14 16.56 -4.75
C ALA A 164 16.59 18.03 -4.76
N GLY A 165 15.84 18.93 -4.10
CA GLY A 165 16.14 20.36 -4.08
C GLY A 165 17.32 20.76 -3.20
N SER A 166 17.61 19.98 -2.16
CA SER A 166 18.71 20.25 -1.21
C SER A 166 20.04 19.61 -1.61
N GLY A 167 20.01 18.57 -2.44
CA GLY A 167 21.20 17.78 -2.80
C GLY A 167 21.81 17.01 -1.62
N SER A 168 21.06 16.85 -0.53
CA SER A 168 21.45 16.10 0.67
C SER A 168 20.51 14.93 0.88
N ASP A 169 21.06 13.77 1.23
CA ASP A 169 20.28 12.56 1.53
C ASP A 169 19.48 12.66 2.83
N ALA A 170 19.85 13.62 3.70
CA ALA A 170 19.24 13.80 5.01
C ALA A 170 18.93 15.29 5.30
N PRO A 171 18.07 15.94 4.48
CA PRO A 171 17.85 17.38 4.56
C PRO A 171 17.08 17.82 5.83
N LEU A 172 16.37 16.88 6.45
CA LEU A 172 15.60 17.10 7.67
C LEU A 172 16.27 16.49 8.92
N ALA A 173 17.56 16.13 8.83
CA ALA A 173 18.29 15.65 9.99
C ALA A 173 18.53 16.79 11.00
N VAL A 174 17.73 16.80 12.06
CA VAL A 174 17.85 17.80 13.16
C VAL A 174 18.79 17.31 14.27
N VAL A 175 19.04 16.00 14.34
CA VAL A 175 19.84 15.36 15.39
C VAL A 175 21.02 14.63 14.75
N GLY A 176 22.21 14.71 15.34
CA GLY A 176 23.43 14.11 14.80
C GLY A 176 23.49 12.58 14.91
N ASP A 177 24.50 11.99 14.27
CA ASP A 177 24.65 10.53 14.07
C ASP A 177 24.63 9.69 15.36
N GLY A 178 24.99 10.27 16.50
CA GLY A 178 24.90 9.62 17.81
C GLY A 178 23.46 9.23 18.22
N TYR A 179 22.44 9.77 17.55
CA TYR A 179 21.04 9.44 17.78
C TYR A 179 20.51 8.29 16.91
N ALA A 180 21.30 7.82 15.93
CA ALA A 180 20.89 6.76 15.01
C ALA A 180 20.36 5.48 15.71
N PRO A 181 20.91 5.02 16.87
CA PRO A 181 20.37 3.85 17.56
C PRO A 181 18.99 4.08 18.20
N TYR A 182 18.66 5.32 18.55
CA TYR A 182 17.41 5.67 19.24
C TYR A 182 16.29 6.07 18.26
N ALA A 183 16.65 6.55 17.07
CA ALA A 183 15.71 7.02 16.05
C ALA A 183 14.60 6.00 15.70
N PRO A 184 14.87 4.68 15.52
CA PRO A 184 13.81 3.72 15.23
C PRO A 184 12.78 3.58 16.36
N TRP A 185 13.21 3.65 17.61
CA TRP A 185 12.33 3.55 18.77
C TRP A 185 11.43 4.76 18.92
N VAL A 186 11.99 5.96 18.72
CA VAL A 186 11.22 7.21 18.73
C VAL A 186 10.22 7.23 17.57
N GLY A 187 10.66 6.84 16.38
CA GLY A 187 9.79 6.70 15.22
C GLY A 187 8.64 5.73 15.46
N LEU A 188 8.91 4.57 16.06
CA LEU A 188 7.89 3.60 16.43
C LEU A 188 6.89 4.15 17.44
N LEU A 189 7.36 4.83 18.49
CA LEU A 189 6.50 5.44 19.51
C LEU A 189 5.62 6.54 18.92
N LEU A 190 6.19 7.41 18.07
CA LEU A 190 5.44 8.45 17.37
C LEU A 190 4.40 7.84 16.44
N PHE A 191 4.77 6.82 15.66
CA PHE A 191 3.86 6.11 14.77
C PHE A 191 2.70 5.48 15.55
N ALA A 192 2.99 4.73 16.62
CA ALA A 192 1.97 4.12 17.47
C ALA A 192 1.06 5.19 18.12
N GLY A 193 1.65 6.30 18.56
CA GLY A 193 0.92 7.44 19.12
C GLY A 193 -0.02 8.08 18.09
N LEU A 194 0.44 8.32 16.87
CA LEU A 194 -0.38 8.88 15.78
C LEU A 194 -1.51 7.93 15.36
N VAL A 195 -1.23 6.63 15.26
CA VAL A 195 -2.27 5.60 15.01
C VAL A 195 -3.32 5.63 16.12
N TRP A 196 -2.89 5.66 17.38
CA TRP A 196 -3.79 5.68 18.53
C TRP A 196 -4.63 6.97 18.59
N LEU A 197 -4.02 8.14 18.36
CA LEU A 197 -4.71 9.42 18.30
C LEU A 197 -5.75 9.46 17.18
N SER A 198 -5.37 8.96 16.00
CA SER A 198 -6.28 8.87 14.84
C SER A 198 -7.46 7.98 15.18
N TYR A 199 -7.20 6.80 15.76
CA TYR A 199 -8.24 5.87 16.20
C TYR A 199 -9.17 6.47 17.26
N GLN A 200 -8.63 7.14 18.28
CA GLN A 200 -9.40 7.82 19.32
C GLN A 200 -10.29 8.92 18.73
N ARG A 201 -9.75 9.74 17.82
CA ARG A 201 -10.48 10.81 17.17
C ARG A 201 -11.63 10.26 16.32
N THR A 202 -11.37 9.23 15.52
CA THR A 202 -12.39 8.53 14.72
C THR A 202 -13.50 7.97 15.61
N ARG A 203 -13.14 7.32 16.72
CA ARG A 203 -14.13 6.81 17.68
C ARG A 203 -14.96 7.90 18.32
N ARG A 204 -14.36 9.04 18.69
CA ARG A 204 -15.09 10.19 19.28
C ARG A 204 -16.11 10.76 18.30
N MET A 205 -15.72 11.00 17.04
CA MET A 205 -16.63 11.51 16.01
C MET A 205 -17.84 10.59 15.79
N VAL A 206 -17.62 9.27 15.80
CA VAL A 206 -18.69 8.26 15.70
C VAL A 206 -19.62 8.27 16.92
N VAL A 207 -19.11 8.56 18.12
CA VAL A 207 -19.91 8.57 19.36
C VAL A 207 -20.67 9.89 19.55
N GLU A 208 -20.12 11.01 19.10
CA GLU A 208 -20.70 12.35 19.23
C GLU A 208 -21.85 12.60 18.24
N THR A 209 -21.87 11.91 17.09
CA THR A 209 -22.90 12.07 16.04
C THR A 209 -24.14 11.21 16.33
N ARG A 210 -24.66 11.27 17.57
CA ARG A 210 -25.91 10.57 17.96
C ARG A 210 -27.14 11.22 17.35
#